data_AF-A0ASV0-F1
#
_entry.id   AF-A0ASV0-F1
#
_cell.length_a   1.000
_cell.length_b   1.000
_cell.length_c   1.000
_cell.angle_alpha   90.00
_cell.angle_beta   90.00
_cell.angle_gamma   90.00
#
_symmetry.space_group_name_H-M   'P 1'
#
loop_
_entity.id
_entity.type
_entity.pdbx_description
1 polymer ?
#
loop_
_entity_poly.entity_id
_entity_poly.type
_entity_poly.pdbx_seq_one_letter_code
_entity_poly.pdbx_strand_id
1 'polypeptide(L)'
;YRLLDVDNRFVVPYMVPMRVLVSSSDVVHSWAIPSAGVKVDGVAGRVNQVGLNFFGPGVVYGQCSELCGVNHSFMPICGEVVSCEAYALWLLPKNCPVGNSMWGYCYDWGYMLLKGLGHGVKWCGSVYLGWWKFFGYYFMFMPVKWTVDSGVSVVTGSVNTCCNFFEWSLWLLKSPGEACNHAMSKVDGWIESVFMTIVIMPIEVTWNAFGTIGSVIGKAGRGLIQLIESAISELSGPDETHTKRAVCEEVRVWMVRLYRVVVYRFRGD
;
A
#
# COMPACT_ATOMS: atom_id res chain seq x y z
N TYR A 1 51.94 11.80 11.19
CA TYR A 1 50.79 12.52 10.62
C TYR A 1 50.59 13.87 11.32
N ARG A 2 51.40 14.90 11.02
CA ARG A 2 51.29 16.19 11.75
C ARG A 2 50.31 17.19 11.12
N LEU A 3 50.12 17.15 9.80
CA LEU A 3 49.30 18.12 9.04
C LEU A 3 48.26 17.47 8.11
N LEU A 4 48.03 16.16 8.24
CA LEU A 4 47.13 15.39 7.38
C LEU A 4 45.88 14.88 8.09
N ASP A 5 45.88 14.87 9.43
CA ASP A 5 44.74 14.36 10.19
C ASP A 5 43.71 15.48 10.43
N VAL A 6 42.47 15.08 10.67
CA VAL A 6 41.32 15.97 10.90
C VAL A 6 40.46 15.44 12.04
N ASP A 7 39.69 16.32 12.67
CA ASP A 7 38.81 15.93 13.78
C ASP A 7 37.70 14.96 13.34
N ASN A 8 37.10 15.22 12.17
CA ASN A 8 36.02 14.42 11.61
C ASN A 8 36.39 13.90 10.23
N ARG A 9 36.71 12.62 10.17
CA ARG A 9 37.00 11.92 8.92
C ARG A 9 35.70 11.59 8.20
N PHE A 10 35.69 11.71 6.88
CA PHE A 10 34.58 11.17 6.10
C PHE A 10 34.68 9.65 6.07
N VAL A 11 33.56 8.94 6.22
CA VAL A 11 33.55 7.47 6.21
C VAL A 11 32.86 6.99 4.95
N VAL A 12 33.43 5.99 4.29
CA VAL A 12 32.91 5.43 3.03
C VAL A 12 33.09 3.91 2.98
N PRO A 13 32.21 3.17 2.30
CA PRO A 13 32.38 1.73 2.10
C PRO A 13 33.41 1.41 1.00
N TYR A 14 34.18 0.34 1.15
CA TYR A 14 34.99 -0.23 0.06
C TYR A 14 34.11 -1.04 -0.93
N MET A 15 34.60 -1.19 -2.17
CA MET A 15 33.98 -1.94 -3.28
C MET A 15 32.58 -1.46 -3.69
N VAL A 16 32.27 -0.20 -3.41
CA VAL A 16 31.01 0.45 -3.82
C VAL A 16 31.34 1.66 -4.69
N PRO A 17 30.81 1.74 -5.92
CA PRO A 17 30.98 2.93 -6.74
C PRO A 17 30.17 4.08 -6.14
N MET A 18 30.86 5.17 -5.82
CA MET A 18 30.29 6.37 -5.22
C MET A 18 30.43 7.56 -6.17
N ARG A 19 29.59 8.57 -5.96
CA ARG A 19 29.68 9.86 -6.66
C ARG A 19 29.88 10.95 -5.61
N VAL A 20 30.95 11.71 -5.75
CA VAL A 20 31.22 12.89 -4.92
C VAL A 20 30.88 14.14 -5.71
N LEU A 21 30.17 15.07 -5.07
CA LEU A 21 29.88 16.40 -5.60
C LEU A 21 30.75 17.41 -4.84
N VAL A 22 31.54 18.18 -5.56
CA VAL A 22 32.50 19.14 -5.01
C VAL A 22 32.14 20.54 -5.49
N SER A 23 32.10 21.49 -4.56
CA SER A 23 31.87 22.90 -4.82
C SER A 23 32.60 23.72 -3.75
N SER A 24 32.61 25.04 -3.91
CA SER A 24 33.15 25.97 -2.91
C SER A 24 32.14 27.07 -2.59
N SER A 25 32.21 27.62 -1.38
CA SER A 25 31.42 28.76 -0.94
C SER A 25 32.14 30.11 -1.04
N ASP A 26 33.48 30.13 -1.10
CA ASP A 26 34.29 31.33 -1.02
C ASP A 26 35.21 31.51 -2.25
N VAL A 27 36.36 30.86 -2.27
CA VAL A 27 37.38 30.91 -3.32
C VAL A 27 37.54 29.55 -3.97
N VAL A 28 38.38 29.42 -5.00
CA VAL A 28 38.64 28.10 -5.60
C VAL A 28 39.47 27.26 -4.63
N HIS A 29 39.00 26.04 -4.38
CA HIS A 29 39.76 24.98 -3.69
C HIS A 29 39.89 23.78 -4.62
N SER A 30 40.66 22.77 -4.22
CA SER A 30 40.70 21.50 -4.96
C SER A 30 40.69 20.31 -4.02
N TRP A 31 39.68 19.46 -4.16
CA TRP A 31 39.51 18.24 -3.39
C TRP A 31 40.32 17.13 -4.06
N ALA A 32 41.43 16.75 -3.43
CA ALA A 32 42.37 15.78 -3.98
C ALA A 32 42.70 14.68 -2.98
N ILE A 33 42.57 13.43 -3.41
CA ILE A 33 43.00 12.23 -2.69
C ILE A 33 43.94 11.45 -3.61
N PRO A 34 45.28 11.60 -3.44
CA PRO A 34 46.26 10.99 -4.34
C PRO A 34 46.15 9.46 -4.43
N SER A 35 45.88 8.77 -3.32
CA SER A 35 45.74 7.31 -3.31
C SER A 35 44.51 6.80 -4.08
N ALA A 36 43.49 7.65 -4.26
CA ALA A 36 42.33 7.35 -5.09
C ALA A 36 42.50 7.81 -6.54
N GLY A 37 43.59 8.53 -6.87
CA GLY A 37 43.79 9.13 -8.18
C GLY A 37 42.78 10.22 -8.52
N VAL A 38 42.15 10.85 -7.52
CA VAL A 38 41.12 11.87 -7.71
C VAL A 38 41.66 13.25 -7.36
N LYS A 39 41.45 14.21 -8.27
CA LYS A 39 41.60 15.65 -8.04
C LYS A 39 40.46 16.37 -8.76
N VAL A 40 39.70 17.18 -8.03
CA VAL A 40 38.59 17.96 -8.58
C VAL A 40 38.52 19.32 -7.91
N ASP A 41 38.43 20.37 -8.73
CA ASP A 41 38.34 21.73 -8.21
C ASP A 41 36.94 22.04 -7.69
N GLY A 42 36.87 22.63 -6.50
CA GLY A 42 35.67 23.23 -5.94
C GLY A 42 35.64 24.71 -6.31
N VAL A 43 34.78 25.07 -7.27
CA VAL A 43 34.64 26.45 -7.76
C VAL A 43 33.33 27.03 -7.25
N ALA A 44 33.37 28.25 -6.71
CA ALA A 44 32.17 28.94 -6.26
C ALA A 44 31.16 29.12 -7.41
N GLY A 45 29.91 28.76 -7.16
CA GLY A 45 28.84 28.81 -8.18
C GLY A 45 28.84 27.66 -9.20
N ARG A 46 29.68 26.62 -9.03
CA ARG A 46 29.65 25.39 -9.84
C ARG A 46 29.72 24.15 -8.96
N VAL A 47 29.01 23.10 -9.37
CA VAL A 47 29.08 21.78 -8.71
C VAL A 47 29.74 20.80 -9.69
N ASN A 48 30.96 20.37 -9.36
CA ASN A 48 31.68 19.35 -10.11
C ASN A 48 31.37 17.96 -9.53
N GLN A 49 31.29 16.94 -10.38
CA GLN A 49 31.03 15.57 -9.96
C GLN A 49 32.19 14.65 -10.32
N VAL A 50 32.49 13.67 -9.47
CA VAL A 50 33.51 12.65 -9.75
C VAL A 50 33.11 11.30 -9.18
N GLY A 51 33.46 10.24 -9.91
CA GLY A 51 33.31 8.86 -9.43
C GLY A 51 34.43 8.52 -8.45
N LEU A 52 34.08 7.86 -7.35
CA LEU A 52 35.02 7.41 -6.33
C LEU A 52 34.79 5.93 -6.06
N ASN A 53 35.86 5.14 -6.06
CA ASN A 53 35.80 3.72 -5.72
C ASN A 53 37.09 3.32 -4.98
N PHE A 54 36.94 2.60 -3.87
CA PHE A 54 38.06 2.08 -3.09
C PHE A 54 38.03 0.56 -3.10
N PHE A 55 39.15 -0.08 -3.39
CA PHE A 55 39.21 -1.55 -3.52
C PHE A 55 39.56 -2.29 -2.22
N GLY A 56 39.89 -1.55 -1.14
CA GLY A 56 40.22 -2.15 0.14
C GLY A 56 39.98 -1.19 1.31
N PRO A 57 39.90 -1.72 2.53
CA PRO A 57 39.73 -0.91 3.73
C PRO A 57 41.03 -0.17 4.09
N GLY A 58 40.91 0.96 4.77
CA GLY A 58 42.06 1.74 5.23
C GLY A 58 41.75 3.23 5.43
N VAL A 59 42.75 3.98 5.84
CA VAL A 59 42.65 5.44 5.98
C VAL A 59 43.29 6.10 4.77
N VAL A 60 42.58 7.04 4.15
CA VAL A 60 43.03 7.78 2.98
C VAL A 60 43.23 9.25 3.34
N TYR A 61 44.29 9.83 2.78
CA TYR A 61 44.68 11.21 3.05
C TYR A 61 44.74 12.01 1.75
N GLY A 62 44.45 13.30 1.88
CA GLY A 62 44.43 14.28 0.82
C GLY A 62 44.74 15.67 1.35
N GLN A 63 45.00 16.61 0.44
CA GLN A 63 45.20 18.02 0.76
C GLN A 63 44.62 18.89 -0.35
N CYS A 64 44.34 20.15 -0.02
CA CYS A 64 43.97 21.12 -1.04
C CYS A 64 45.06 21.23 -2.10
N SER A 65 44.68 21.15 -3.37
CA SER A 65 45.60 21.17 -4.50
C SER A 65 45.44 22.39 -5.42
N GLU A 66 44.77 23.44 -4.93
CA GLU A 66 44.60 24.73 -5.62
C GLU A 66 44.74 25.89 -4.62
N LEU A 67 45.55 26.91 -4.95
CA LEU A 67 45.93 27.97 -4.01
C LEU A 67 44.71 28.78 -3.56
N CYS A 68 44.36 28.67 -2.28
CA CYS A 68 43.13 29.26 -1.71
C CYS A 68 43.37 30.29 -0.59
N GLY A 69 44.62 30.74 -0.39
CA GLY A 69 44.98 31.79 0.57
C GLY A 69 46.04 31.37 1.60
N VAL A 70 46.13 32.11 2.71
CA VAL A 70 47.21 31.96 3.71
C VAL A 70 47.23 30.57 4.36
N ASN A 71 46.06 29.98 4.59
CA ASN A 71 45.93 28.67 5.23
C ASN A 71 45.80 27.51 4.23
N HIS A 72 46.20 27.72 2.97
CA HIS A 72 46.05 26.72 1.91
C HIS A 72 46.65 25.34 2.25
N SER A 73 47.79 25.31 2.94
CA SER A 73 48.46 24.08 3.37
C SER A 73 47.88 23.44 4.64
N PHE A 74 46.92 24.09 5.30
CA PHE A 74 46.36 23.69 6.61
C PHE A 74 44.90 23.24 6.52
N MET A 75 44.45 22.81 5.34
CA MET A 75 43.12 22.22 5.11
C MET A 75 43.23 20.80 4.52
N PRO A 76 43.66 19.81 5.32
CA PRO A 76 43.77 18.44 4.86
C PRO A 76 42.39 17.76 4.71
N ILE A 77 42.40 16.67 3.96
CA ILE A 77 41.27 15.78 3.74
C ILE A 77 41.67 14.41 4.31
N CYS A 78 40.84 13.83 5.16
CA CYS A 78 41.08 12.49 5.71
C CYS A 78 39.78 11.71 5.72
N GLY A 79 39.85 10.45 5.29
CA GLY A 79 38.69 9.57 5.25
C GLY A 79 39.02 8.13 5.62
N GLU A 80 38.02 7.43 6.11
CA GLU A 80 38.09 6.02 6.48
C GLU A 80 37.27 5.19 5.50
N VAL A 81 37.94 4.23 4.87
CA VAL A 81 37.33 3.24 4.02
C VAL A 81 37.06 1.99 4.86
N VAL A 82 35.80 1.66 5.05
CA VAL A 82 35.32 0.61 5.96
C VAL A 82 34.46 -0.42 5.21
N SER A 83 34.11 -1.53 5.86
CA SER A 83 33.14 -2.48 5.29
C SER A 83 31.75 -1.87 5.18
N CYS A 84 30.91 -2.39 4.28
CA CYS A 84 29.50 -1.97 4.18
C CYS A 84 28.74 -2.10 5.52
N GLU A 85 29.07 -3.12 6.32
CA GLU A 85 28.51 -3.34 7.65
C GLU A 85 28.91 -2.25 8.63
N ALA A 86 30.22 -1.95 8.72
CA ALA A 86 30.73 -0.88 9.57
C ALA A 86 30.21 0.50 9.13
N TYR A 87 30.09 0.73 7.82
CA TYR A 87 29.49 1.94 7.28
C TYR A 87 28.01 2.06 7.67
N ALA A 88 27.24 0.96 7.59
CA ALA A 88 25.84 0.95 8.01
C ALA A 88 25.68 1.25 9.51
N LEU A 89 26.56 0.69 10.35
CA LEU A 89 26.60 1.00 11.78
C LEU A 89 26.97 2.47 12.04
N TRP A 90 27.90 3.03 11.28
CA TRP A 90 28.30 4.43 11.38
C TRP A 90 27.18 5.41 10.98
N LEU A 91 26.34 5.04 10.01
CA LEU A 91 25.18 5.84 9.61
C LEU A 91 24.10 5.91 10.70
N LEU A 92 24.08 4.96 11.62
CA LEU A 92 23.15 5.00 12.75
C LEU A 92 23.56 6.12 13.72
N PRO A 93 22.61 6.85 14.32
CA PRO A 93 22.92 7.92 15.24
C PRO A 93 23.81 7.41 16.38
N LYS A 94 24.92 8.11 16.66
CA LYS A 94 25.76 7.87 17.85
C LYS A 94 24.99 7.97 19.18
N ASN A 95 23.80 8.59 19.15
CA ASN A 95 22.84 8.69 20.26
C ASN A 95 21.67 7.71 20.13
N CYS A 96 21.85 6.54 19.50
CA CYS A 96 21.07 5.38 19.88
C CYS A 96 21.38 5.12 21.38
N PRO A 97 20.38 4.93 22.27
CA PRO A 97 20.65 4.71 23.68
C PRO A 97 21.61 3.52 23.82
N VAL A 98 22.86 3.86 24.11
CA VAL A 98 23.90 2.92 24.54
C VAL A 98 23.39 2.33 25.85
N GLY A 99 22.77 1.16 25.76
CA GLY A 99 22.16 0.52 26.91
C GLY A 99 21.66 -0.88 26.64
N ASN A 100 21.19 -1.17 25.42
CA ASN A 100 20.74 -2.52 25.11
C ASN A 100 21.59 -3.15 24.01
N SER A 101 22.20 -4.27 24.36
CA SER A 101 22.83 -5.21 23.43
C SER A 101 21.93 -5.50 22.22
N MET A 102 22.49 -6.08 21.15
CA MET A 102 21.74 -6.56 19.97
C MET A 102 20.43 -7.29 20.32
N TRP A 103 20.40 -7.96 21.49
CA TRP A 103 19.23 -8.60 22.08
C TRP A 103 18.06 -7.67 22.39
N GLY A 104 18.28 -6.43 22.81
CA GLY A 104 17.19 -5.47 23.05
C GLY A 104 16.52 -5.00 21.76
N TYR A 105 17.31 -4.83 20.69
CA TYR A 105 16.76 -4.62 19.36
C TYR A 105 15.94 -5.82 18.90
N CYS A 106 16.43 -7.06 19.07
CA CYS A 106 15.67 -8.26 18.72
C CYS A 106 14.38 -8.40 19.55
N TYR A 107 14.39 -8.01 20.82
CA TYR A 107 13.21 -8.06 21.69
C TYR A 107 12.13 -7.06 21.27
N ASP A 108 12.51 -5.81 21.01
CA ASP A 108 11.56 -4.78 20.57
C ASP A 108 10.98 -5.09 19.19
N TRP A 109 11.82 -5.53 18.25
CA TRP A 109 11.35 -5.98 16.93
C TRP A 109 10.46 -7.22 17.02
N GLY A 110 10.82 -8.19 17.87
CA GLY A 110 10.01 -9.38 18.13
C GLY A 110 8.65 -9.03 18.72
N TYR A 111 8.61 -8.09 19.66
CA TYR A 111 7.38 -7.59 20.27
C TYR A 111 6.49 -6.85 19.27
N MET A 112 7.08 -6.02 18.39
CA MET A 112 6.35 -5.35 17.30
C MET A 112 5.76 -6.35 16.30
N LEU A 113 6.52 -7.38 15.92
CA LEU A 113 6.07 -8.47 15.05
C LEU A 113 4.91 -9.26 15.67
N LEU A 114 5.02 -9.63 16.95
CA LEU A 114 3.97 -10.34 17.69
C LEU A 114 2.70 -9.48 17.84
N LYS A 115 2.83 -8.18 18.11
CA LYS A 115 1.70 -7.25 18.11
C LYS A 115 1.05 -7.14 16.74
N GLY A 116 1.84 -7.03 15.67
CA GLY A 116 1.36 -7.01 14.29
C GLY A 116 0.56 -8.27 13.94
N LEU A 117 1.12 -9.45 14.27
CA LEU A 117 0.44 -10.74 14.11
C LEU A 117 -0.85 -10.82 14.93
N GLY A 118 -0.84 -10.37 16.19
CA GLY A 118 -2.03 -10.35 17.04
C GLY A 118 -3.15 -9.45 16.48
N HIS A 119 -2.81 -8.29 15.94
CA HIS A 119 -3.77 -7.42 15.24
C HIS A 119 -4.30 -8.07 13.95
N GLY A 120 -3.42 -8.72 13.18
CA GLY A 120 -3.80 -9.48 11.99
C GLY A 120 -4.80 -10.59 12.29
N VAL A 121 -4.56 -11.40 13.33
CA VAL A 121 -5.46 -12.47 13.76
C VAL A 121 -6.82 -11.92 14.21
N LYS A 122 -6.83 -10.82 14.99
CA LYS A 122 -8.08 -10.16 15.41
C LYS A 122 -8.88 -9.63 14.21
N TRP A 123 -8.20 -9.01 13.25
CA TRP A 123 -8.84 -8.47 12.05
C TRP A 123 -9.41 -9.59 11.17
N CYS A 124 -8.63 -10.63 10.88
CA CYS A 124 -9.10 -11.80 10.13
C CYS A 124 -10.28 -12.51 10.83
N GLY A 125 -10.21 -12.66 12.16
CA GLY A 125 -11.32 -13.19 12.96
C GLY A 125 -12.58 -12.33 12.86
N SER A 126 -12.44 -10.99 12.90
CA SER A 126 -13.56 -10.06 12.72
C SER A 126 -14.19 -10.15 11.34
N VAL A 127 -13.38 -10.28 10.28
CA VAL A 127 -13.87 -10.44 8.90
C VAL A 127 -14.61 -11.78 8.75
N TYR A 128 -14.08 -12.86 9.33
CA TYR A 128 -14.70 -14.18 9.28
C TYR A 128 -16.04 -14.24 10.02
N LEU A 129 -16.12 -13.67 11.23
CA LEU A 129 -17.37 -13.57 11.98
C LEU A 129 -18.38 -12.65 11.28
N GLY A 130 -17.90 -11.55 10.69
CA GLY A 130 -18.72 -10.65 9.87
C GLY A 130 -19.32 -11.37 8.65
N TRP A 131 -18.53 -12.22 7.99
CA TRP A 131 -18.98 -13.04 6.87
C TRP A 131 -20.12 -13.98 7.27
N TRP A 132 -19.99 -14.68 8.40
CA TRP A 132 -21.05 -15.58 8.90
C TRP A 132 -22.33 -14.83 9.26
N LYS A 133 -22.21 -13.62 9.85
CA LYS A 133 -23.37 -12.77 10.14
C LYS A 133 -24.08 -12.34 8.85
N PHE A 134 -23.31 -11.93 7.83
CA PHE A 134 -23.86 -11.53 6.54
C PHE A 134 -24.53 -12.72 5.82
N PHE A 135 -23.85 -13.86 5.77
CA PHE A 135 -24.36 -15.08 5.15
C PHE A 135 -25.63 -15.58 5.84
N GLY A 136 -25.63 -15.73 7.17
CA GLY A 136 -26.80 -16.19 7.91
C GLY A 136 -28.02 -15.26 7.75
N TYR A 137 -27.80 -13.94 7.74
CA TYR A 137 -28.91 -12.99 7.63
C TYR A 137 -29.44 -12.85 6.20
N TYR A 138 -28.55 -12.61 5.22
CA TYR A 138 -28.97 -12.30 3.85
C TYR A 138 -29.18 -13.52 2.97
N PHE A 139 -28.41 -14.59 3.16
CA PHE A 139 -28.54 -15.80 2.33
C PHE A 139 -29.53 -16.81 2.89
N MET A 140 -29.70 -16.89 4.22
CA MET A 140 -30.62 -17.86 4.82
C MET A 140 -31.92 -17.20 5.30
N PHE A 141 -31.83 -16.20 6.18
CA PHE A 141 -33.03 -15.65 6.83
C PHE A 141 -33.90 -14.79 5.88
N MET A 142 -33.30 -13.86 5.13
CA MET A 142 -34.01 -12.95 4.23
C MET A 142 -34.88 -13.67 3.18
N PRO A 143 -34.37 -14.67 2.43
CA PRO A 143 -35.16 -15.35 1.40
C PRO A 143 -36.34 -16.13 1.98
N VAL A 144 -36.15 -16.78 3.13
CA VAL A 144 -37.21 -17.52 3.84
C VAL A 144 -38.29 -16.55 4.31
N LYS A 145 -37.90 -15.45 4.96
CA LYS A 145 -38.84 -14.41 5.39
C LYS A 145 -39.64 -13.85 4.22
N TRP A 146 -38.96 -13.48 3.13
CA TRP A 146 -39.62 -12.89 1.96
C TRP A 146 -40.57 -13.87 1.27
N THR A 147 -40.22 -15.15 1.20
CA THR A 147 -41.07 -16.21 0.63
C THR A 147 -42.34 -16.42 1.47
N VAL A 148 -42.19 -16.47 2.79
CA VAL A 148 -43.33 -16.61 3.72
C VAL A 148 -44.24 -15.39 3.67
N ASP A 149 -43.68 -14.19 3.77
CA ASP A 149 -44.44 -12.94 3.76
C ASP A 149 -45.18 -12.75 2.43
N SER A 150 -44.54 -13.09 1.30
CA SER A 150 -45.16 -13.03 -0.03
C SER A 150 -46.27 -14.06 -0.19
N GLY A 151 -46.06 -15.29 0.26
CA GLY A 151 -47.08 -16.35 0.22
C GLY A 151 -48.32 -15.99 1.04
N VAL A 152 -48.14 -15.51 2.26
CA VAL A 152 -49.24 -15.05 3.13
C VAL A 152 -49.98 -13.87 2.50
N SER A 153 -49.26 -12.92 1.91
CA SER A 153 -49.86 -11.75 1.24
C SER A 153 -50.72 -12.17 0.03
N VAL A 154 -50.25 -13.10 -0.80
CA VAL A 154 -51.00 -13.56 -1.98
C VAL A 154 -52.28 -14.29 -1.56
N VAL A 155 -52.18 -15.23 -0.61
CA VAL A 155 -53.35 -16.00 -0.14
C VAL A 155 -54.39 -15.08 0.50
N THR A 156 -53.95 -14.17 1.37
CA THR A 156 -54.84 -13.20 2.03
C THR A 156 -55.48 -12.26 1.00
N GLY A 157 -54.72 -11.80 0.01
CA GLY A 157 -55.21 -11.00 -1.10
C GLY A 157 -56.29 -11.72 -1.91
N SER A 158 -56.03 -12.98 -2.31
CA SER A 158 -56.99 -13.79 -3.08
C SER A 158 -58.30 -14.01 -2.31
N VAL A 159 -58.23 -14.37 -1.03
CA VAL A 159 -59.42 -14.57 -0.20
C VAL A 159 -60.22 -13.27 -0.07
N ASN A 160 -59.55 -12.16 0.20
CA ASN A 160 -60.21 -10.87 0.36
C ASN A 160 -60.84 -10.38 -0.96
N THR A 161 -60.19 -10.63 -2.11
CA THR A 161 -60.77 -10.34 -3.42
C THR A 161 -62.01 -11.18 -3.69
N CYS A 162 -62.01 -12.47 -3.34
CA CYS A 162 -63.20 -13.33 -3.46
C CYS A 162 -64.35 -12.85 -2.57
N CYS A 163 -64.08 -12.49 -1.32
CA CYS A 163 -65.08 -11.93 -0.40
C CYS A 163 -65.65 -10.59 -0.92
N ASN A 164 -64.79 -9.67 -1.34
CA ASN A 164 -65.20 -8.38 -1.90
C ASN A 164 -65.99 -8.55 -3.21
N PHE A 165 -65.64 -9.53 -4.04
CA PHE A 165 -66.40 -9.84 -5.26
C PHE A 165 -67.79 -10.37 -4.91
N PHE A 166 -67.90 -11.23 -3.90
CA PHE A 166 -69.19 -11.74 -3.45
C PHE A 166 -70.07 -10.61 -2.85
N GLU A 167 -69.50 -9.75 -2.02
CA GLU A 167 -70.19 -8.58 -1.47
C GLU A 167 -70.64 -7.61 -2.57
N TRP A 168 -69.77 -7.33 -3.54
CA TRP A 168 -70.12 -6.52 -4.71
C TRP A 168 -71.21 -7.19 -5.55
N SER A 169 -71.17 -8.51 -5.74
CA SER A 169 -72.20 -9.26 -6.47
C SER A 169 -73.57 -9.15 -5.79
N LEU A 170 -73.61 -9.22 -4.46
CA LEU A 170 -74.81 -8.99 -3.67
C LEU A 170 -75.28 -7.53 -3.76
N TRP A 171 -74.36 -6.58 -3.84
CA TRP A 171 -74.69 -5.16 -4.02
C TRP A 171 -75.23 -4.85 -5.41
N LEU A 172 -74.68 -5.48 -6.46
CA LEU A 172 -75.14 -5.39 -7.84
C LEU A 172 -76.60 -5.82 -7.98
N LEU A 173 -77.02 -6.87 -7.25
CA LEU A 173 -78.40 -7.35 -7.22
C LEU A 173 -79.37 -6.35 -6.57
N LYS A 174 -78.88 -5.45 -5.70
CA LYS A 174 -79.70 -4.42 -5.02
C LYS A 174 -79.73 -3.10 -5.80
N SER A 175 -78.61 -2.67 -6.36
CA SER A 175 -78.48 -1.37 -7.04
C SER A 175 -77.45 -1.44 -8.19
N PRO A 176 -77.88 -1.77 -9.42
CA PRO A 176 -76.96 -2.09 -10.52
C PRO A 176 -76.10 -0.91 -11.00
N GLY A 177 -76.69 0.30 -11.05
CA GLY A 177 -76.02 1.47 -11.61
C GLY A 177 -74.82 1.96 -10.78
N GLU A 178 -74.96 1.99 -9.46
CA GLU A 178 -73.90 2.45 -8.54
C GLU A 178 -72.77 1.42 -8.41
N ALA A 179 -73.11 0.13 -8.40
CA ALA A 179 -72.13 -0.96 -8.35
C ALA A 179 -71.22 -0.98 -9.59
N CYS A 180 -71.76 -0.67 -10.78
CA CYS A 180 -70.97 -0.56 -12.01
C CYS A 180 -70.00 0.64 -12.00
N ASN A 181 -70.43 1.81 -11.51
CA ASN A 181 -69.55 2.98 -11.40
C ASN A 181 -68.40 2.73 -10.40
N HIS A 182 -68.67 2.02 -9.31
CA HIS A 182 -67.64 1.62 -8.34
C HIS A 182 -66.60 0.66 -8.96
N ALA A 183 -67.07 -0.33 -9.74
CA ALA A 183 -66.18 -1.28 -10.42
C ALA A 183 -65.26 -0.60 -11.44
N MET A 184 -65.77 0.37 -12.20
CA MET A 184 -64.97 1.16 -13.16
C MET A 184 -63.81 1.90 -12.47
N SER A 185 -64.07 2.52 -11.31
CA SER A 185 -63.01 3.22 -10.55
C SER A 185 -61.93 2.29 -9.99
N LYS A 186 -62.25 1.02 -9.74
CA LYS A 186 -61.30 -0.01 -9.27
C LYS A 186 -60.40 -0.52 -10.39
N VAL A 187 -60.88 -0.55 -11.63
CA VAL A 187 -60.09 -0.94 -12.82
C VAL A 187 -58.99 0.09 -13.09
N ASP A 188 -59.27 1.39 -12.91
CA ASP A 188 -58.25 2.44 -13.03
C ASP A 188 -57.10 2.24 -12.02
N GLY A 189 -57.41 1.89 -10.77
CA GLY A 189 -56.38 1.55 -9.77
C GLY A 189 -55.59 0.27 -10.10
N TRP A 190 -56.20 -0.68 -10.84
CA TRP A 190 -55.51 -1.88 -11.31
C TRP A 190 -54.47 -1.56 -12.40
N ILE A 191 -54.81 -0.63 -13.30
CA ILE A 191 -53.92 -0.12 -14.35
C ILE A 191 -52.66 0.53 -13.73
N GLU A 192 -52.80 1.25 -12.63
CA GLU A 192 -51.65 1.79 -11.87
C GLU A 192 -50.72 0.68 -11.32
N SER A 193 -51.25 -0.46 -10.89
CA SER A 193 -50.43 -1.60 -10.41
C SER A 193 -49.66 -2.30 -11.54
N VAL A 194 -50.26 -2.35 -12.73
CA VAL A 194 -49.62 -2.86 -13.94
C VAL A 194 -48.46 -1.96 -14.35
N PHE A 195 -48.62 -0.63 -14.20
CA PHE A 195 -47.55 0.34 -14.43
C PHE A 195 -46.33 0.11 -13.53
N MET A 196 -46.55 -0.11 -12.22
CA MET A 196 -45.46 -0.46 -11.30
C MET A 196 -44.71 -1.73 -11.73
N THR A 197 -45.42 -2.72 -12.25
CA THR A 197 -44.82 -4.00 -12.65
C THR A 197 -44.03 -3.88 -13.97
N ILE A 198 -44.53 -3.15 -14.95
CA ILE A 198 -43.90 -3.00 -16.27
C ILE A 198 -42.74 -1.98 -16.22
N VAL A 199 -42.81 -0.99 -15.34
CA VAL A 199 -41.86 0.14 -15.31
C VAL A 199 -40.84 0.02 -14.19
N ILE A 200 -41.16 -0.57 -13.02
CA ILE A 200 -40.19 -0.71 -11.91
C ILE A 200 -39.36 -2.00 -12.00
N MET A 201 -39.88 -3.14 -12.48
CA MET A 201 -39.07 -4.37 -12.67
C MET A 201 -37.80 -4.21 -13.54
N PRO A 202 -37.76 -3.37 -14.60
CA PRO A 202 -36.52 -3.07 -15.34
C PRO A 202 -35.38 -2.49 -14.47
N ILE A 203 -35.70 -1.82 -13.36
CA ILE A 203 -34.73 -1.30 -12.38
C ILE A 203 -34.12 -2.45 -11.56
N GLU A 204 -34.88 -3.51 -11.32
CA GLU A 204 -34.43 -4.73 -10.66
C GLU A 204 -33.44 -5.53 -11.53
N VAL A 205 -33.66 -5.56 -12.85
CA VAL A 205 -32.77 -6.20 -13.82
C VAL A 205 -31.43 -5.47 -13.94
N THR A 206 -31.43 -4.14 -13.79
CA THR A 206 -30.18 -3.34 -13.75
C THR A 206 -29.37 -3.61 -12.47
N TRP A 207 -30.01 -3.95 -11.35
CA TRP A 207 -29.32 -4.37 -10.13
C TRP A 207 -28.61 -5.73 -10.28
N ASN A 208 -29.18 -6.67 -11.04
CA ASN A 208 -28.53 -7.94 -11.39
C ASN A 208 -27.28 -7.75 -12.28
N ALA A 209 -27.26 -6.72 -13.15
CA ALA A 209 -26.09 -6.40 -13.98
C ALA A 209 -24.87 -5.96 -13.13
N PHE A 210 -25.08 -5.28 -12.00
CA PHE A 210 -24.01 -4.98 -11.03
C PHE A 210 -23.42 -6.24 -10.39
N GLY A 211 -24.24 -7.27 -10.12
CA GLY A 211 -23.78 -8.56 -9.62
C GLY A 211 -22.84 -9.29 -10.59
N THR A 212 -23.10 -9.20 -11.89
CA THR A 212 -22.26 -9.80 -12.93
C THR A 212 -20.91 -9.08 -13.05
N ILE A 213 -20.88 -7.75 -12.93
CA ILE A 213 -19.64 -6.96 -12.90
C ILE A 213 -18.78 -7.34 -11.68
N GLY A 214 -19.39 -7.52 -10.50
CA GLY A 214 -18.70 -8.02 -9.31
C GLY A 214 -18.06 -9.40 -9.51
N SER A 215 -18.71 -10.30 -10.26
CA SER A 215 -18.17 -11.61 -10.61
C SER A 215 -16.95 -11.53 -11.55
N VAL A 216 -16.97 -10.61 -12.52
CA VAL A 216 -15.84 -10.37 -13.44
C VAL A 216 -14.63 -9.80 -12.69
N ILE A 217 -14.85 -8.85 -11.76
CA ILE A 217 -13.80 -8.32 -10.89
C ILE A 217 -13.20 -9.44 -10.02
N GLY A 218 -14.05 -10.31 -9.45
CA GLY A 218 -13.60 -11.47 -8.68
C GLY A 218 -12.78 -12.48 -9.50
N LYS A 219 -13.11 -12.69 -10.78
CA LYS A 219 -12.32 -13.55 -11.69
C LYS A 219 -10.97 -12.91 -12.07
N ALA A 220 -10.95 -11.60 -12.35
CA ALA A 220 -9.73 -10.85 -12.61
C ALA A 220 -8.78 -10.83 -11.39
N GLY A 221 -9.33 -10.66 -10.18
CA GLY A 221 -8.56 -10.73 -8.93
C GLY A 221 -7.90 -12.09 -8.71
N ARG A 222 -8.58 -13.20 -9.03
CA ARG A 222 -7.99 -14.55 -8.97
C ARG A 222 -6.88 -14.75 -10.01
N GLY A 223 -7.04 -14.23 -11.23
CA GLY A 223 -5.98 -14.27 -12.25
C GLY A 223 -4.74 -13.47 -11.85
N LEU A 224 -4.92 -12.33 -11.17
CA LEU A 224 -3.82 -11.55 -10.63
C LEU A 224 -3.07 -12.30 -9.51
N ILE A 225 -3.79 -12.99 -8.62
CA ILE A 225 -3.19 -13.82 -7.57
C ILE A 225 -2.36 -14.95 -8.18
N GLN A 226 -2.86 -15.62 -9.22
CA GLN A 226 -2.12 -16.67 -9.92
C GLN A 226 -0.85 -16.15 -10.61
N LEU A 227 -0.88 -14.95 -11.19
CA LEU A 227 0.31 -14.29 -11.75
C LEU A 227 1.34 -13.92 -10.68
N ILE A 228 0.87 -13.50 -9.50
CA ILE A 228 1.75 -13.22 -8.36
C ILE A 228 2.39 -14.52 -7.86
N GLU A 229 1.61 -15.60 -7.73
CA GLU A 229 2.11 -16.91 -7.33
C GLU A 229 3.12 -17.47 -8.33
N SER A 230 2.89 -17.31 -9.64
CA SER A 230 3.86 -17.72 -10.67
C SER A 230 5.14 -16.88 -10.63
N ALA A 231 5.03 -15.56 -10.42
CA ALA A 231 6.19 -14.68 -10.26
C ALA A 231 7.00 -15.02 -9.00
N ILE A 232 6.34 -15.32 -7.88
CA ILE A 232 7.00 -15.78 -6.64
C ILE A 232 7.69 -17.13 -6.86
N SER A 233 7.06 -18.05 -7.60
CA SER A 233 7.65 -19.34 -7.96
C SER A 233 8.89 -19.17 -8.85
N GLU A 234 8.87 -18.24 -9.80
CA GLU A 234 10.01 -17.95 -10.69
C GLU A 234 11.16 -17.27 -9.92
N LEU A 235 10.84 -16.37 -8.99
CA LEU A 235 11.83 -15.75 -8.10
C LEU A 235 12.46 -16.75 -7.11
N SER A 236 11.75 -17.81 -6.73
CA SER A 236 12.25 -18.84 -5.80
C SER A 236 13.01 -19.99 -6.48
N GLY A 237 13.07 -20.02 -7.81
CA GLY A 237 13.84 -21.01 -8.57
C GLY A 237 15.36 -20.92 -8.33
N PRO A 238 16.11 -22.02 -8.53
CA PRO A 238 17.54 -22.10 -8.22
C PRO A 238 18.46 -21.30 -9.17
N ASP A 239 17.99 -20.96 -10.37
CA ASP A 239 18.81 -20.27 -11.38
C ASP A 239 18.67 -18.73 -11.31
N GLU A 240 19.81 -18.04 -11.43
CA GLU A 240 19.89 -16.57 -11.31
C GLU A 240 19.69 -15.90 -12.68
N THR A 241 18.44 -15.57 -13.02
CA THR A 241 18.10 -14.88 -14.28
C THR A 241 18.30 -13.36 -14.17
N HIS A 242 18.52 -12.68 -15.31
CA HIS A 242 18.63 -11.21 -15.39
C HIS A 242 17.41 -10.50 -14.78
N THR A 243 16.22 -11.05 -14.99
CA THR A 243 14.95 -10.58 -14.44
C THR A 243 14.92 -10.69 -12.92
N LYS A 244 15.40 -11.80 -12.34
CA LYS A 244 15.48 -12.00 -10.88
C LYS A 244 16.41 -11.00 -10.20
N ARG A 245 17.60 -10.73 -10.78
CA ARG A 245 18.49 -9.66 -10.26
C ARG A 245 17.86 -8.27 -10.34
N ALA A 246 17.24 -7.93 -11.47
CA ALA A 246 16.59 -6.62 -11.63
C ALA A 246 15.45 -6.42 -10.62
N VAL A 247 14.62 -7.44 -10.40
CA VAL A 247 13.54 -7.42 -9.41
C VAL A 247 14.10 -7.36 -7.99
N CYS A 248 15.13 -8.13 -7.65
CA CYS A 248 15.76 -8.06 -6.33
C CYS A 248 16.39 -6.68 -6.06
N GLU A 249 16.98 -6.05 -7.07
CA GLU A 249 17.56 -4.71 -6.93
C GLU A 249 16.49 -3.64 -6.76
N GLU A 250 15.39 -3.70 -7.53
CA GLU A 250 14.23 -2.83 -7.32
C GLU A 250 13.60 -3.04 -5.93
N VAL A 251 13.38 -4.29 -5.50
CA VAL A 251 12.86 -4.60 -4.16
C VAL A 251 13.79 -4.08 -3.07
N ARG A 252 15.10 -4.20 -3.24
CA ARG A 252 16.11 -3.64 -2.33
C ARG A 252 16.01 -2.12 -2.26
N VAL A 253 15.86 -1.43 -3.40
CA VAL A 253 15.63 0.03 -3.45
C VAL A 253 14.33 0.42 -2.76
N TRP A 254 13.24 -0.33 -2.97
CA TRP A 254 11.96 -0.10 -2.33
C TRP A 254 11.99 -0.39 -0.82
N MET A 255 12.69 -1.41 -0.36
CA MET A 255 12.89 -1.65 1.07
C MET A 255 13.70 -0.54 1.74
N VAL A 256 14.72 0.01 1.06
CA VAL A 256 15.47 1.17 1.54
C VAL A 256 14.57 2.42 1.60
N ARG A 257 13.68 2.61 0.62
CA ARG A 257 12.69 3.71 0.64
C ARG A 257 11.65 3.52 1.73
N LEU A 258 11.12 2.31 1.92
CA LEU A 258 10.17 1.98 2.99
C LEU A 258 10.84 2.20 4.35
N TYR A 259 12.09 1.76 4.51
CA TYR A 259 12.89 2.02 5.69
C TYR A 259 13.00 3.52 5.96
N ARG A 260 13.32 4.35 4.95
CA ARG A 260 13.30 5.81 5.10
C ARG A 260 11.91 6.31 5.52
N VAL A 261 10.84 5.90 4.86
CA VAL A 261 9.47 6.35 5.19
C VAL A 261 9.08 5.96 6.61
N VAL A 262 9.32 4.72 7.04
CA VAL A 262 8.99 4.25 8.39
C VAL A 262 9.83 4.97 9.43
N VAL A 263 11.14 5.13 9.20
CA VAL A 263 12.04 5.85 10.11
C VAL A 263 11.68 7.34 10.19
N TYR A 264 11.30 7.98 9.09
CA TYR A 264 10.86 9.38 9.08
C TYR A 264 9.43 9.58 9.61
N ARG A 265 8.51 8.62 9.42
CA ARG A 265 7.10 8.72 9.84
C ARG A 265 6.89 8.41 11.32
N PHE A 266 7.74 7.57 11.91
CA PHE A 266 7.70 7.22 13.33
C PHE A 266 8.73 8.00 14.18
N ARG A 267 9.58 8.83 13.56
CA ARG A 267 10.19 9.97 14.24
C ARG A 267 9.12 11.04 14.39
N GLY A 268 8.55 11.14 15.59
CA GLY A 268 7.63 12.23 15.96
C GLY A 268 8.38 13.54 16.22
N ASP A 269 9.20 13.99 15.27
CA ASP A 269 9.72 15.36 15.21
C ASP A 269 8.90 16.17 14.18
#